data_AF-A0A1A9WQG0-F1
#
_entry.id   AF-A0A1A9WQG0-F1
#
_cell.length_a   1.000
_cell.length_b   1.000
_cell.length_c   1.000
_cell.angle_alpha   90.00
_cell.angle_beta   90.00
_cell.angle_gamma   90.00
#
_symmetry.space_group_name_H-M   'P 1'
#
loop_
_entity.id
_entity.type
_entity.pdbx_description
1 polymer ?
#
loop_
_entity_poly.entity_id
_entity_poly.type
_entity_poly.pdbx_seq_one_letter_code
_entity_poly.pdbx_strand_id
1 'polypeptide(L)'
;MERNFTPVITFSFSKKYCEFYANQMAELYFNTGDEENLVDEVFNTALNVLSDEDRQLPQFENMLFLLRRGSGIHHGGFLPILKEITESLFGEGLIKALFAKETFAMGLNMSARTVLFTAPRKFNGKDFR
;
A
#
# COMPACT_ATOMS: atom_id res chain seq x y z
N MET A 1 21.48 15.38 -8.53
CA MET A 1 20.14 15.88 -8.91
C MET A 1 19.13 14.89 -8.34
N GLU A 2 18.42 15.26 -7.28
CA GLU A 2 17.32 14.45 -6.78
C GLU A 2 16.22 14.40 -7.83
N ARG A 3 15.76 13.19 -8.17
CA ARG A 3 14.68 13.00 -9.15
C ARG A 3 13.39 12.76 -8.37
N ASN A 4 12.39 13.61 -8.58
CA ASN A 4 11.10 13.49 -7.93
C ASN A 4 10.20 12.51 -8.71
N PHE A 5 10.23 11.23 -8.33
CA PHE A 5 9.50 10.15 -9.01
C PHE A 5 8.30 9.60 -8.22
N THR A 6 7.96 10.20 -7.09
CA THR A 6 6.79 9.82 -6.28
C THR A 6 5.49 10.46 -6.81
N PRO A 7 4.32 9.83 -6.59
CA PRO A 7 4.16 8.49 -6.03
C PRO A 7 4.52 7.39 -7.05
N VAL A 8 5.05 6.27 -6.54
CA VAL A 8 5.41 5.08 -7.32
C VAL A 8 4.50 3.91 -6.97
N ILE A 9 3.99 3.21 -8.00
CA ILE A 9 3.35 1.91 -7.83
C ILE A 9 4.30 0.82 -8.31
N THR A 10 4.65 -0.10 -7.42
CA THR A 10 5.44 -1.30 -7.72
C THR A 10 4.52 -2.50 -7.86
N PHE A 11 4.39 -3.00 -9.09
CA PHE A 11 3.60 -4.18 -9.40
C PHE A 11 4.42 -5.46 -9.27
N SER A 12 3.91 -6.38 -8.44
CA SER A 12 4.42 -7.74 -8.30
C SER A 12 3.33 -8.77 -8.60
N PHE A 13 3.72 -9.96 -9.03
CA PHE A 13 2.79 -11.06 -9.27
C PHE A 13 2.55 -11.95 -8.03
N SER A 14 3.11 -11.64 -6.86
CA SER A 14 2.94 -12.43 -5.64
C SER A 14 2.61 -11.57 -4.43
N LYS A 15 1.61 -11.96 -3.64
CA LYS A 15 1.24 -11.30 -2.38
C LYS A 15 2.44 -11.22 -1.43
N LYS A 16 3.12 -12.37 -1.25
CA LYS A 16 4.36 -12.49 -0.47
C LYS A 16 5.44 -11.50 -0.90
N TYR A 17 5.61 -11.28 -2.20
CA TYR A 17 6.64 -10.33 -2.68
C TYR A 17 6.20 -8.88 -2.48
N CYS A 18 4.91 -8.55 -2.59
CA CYS A 18 4.43 -7.21 -2.23
C CYS A 18 4.79 -6.87 -0.77
N GLU A 19 4.47 -7.78 0.16
CA GLU A 19 4.80 -7.62 1.58
C GLU A 19 6.32 -7.56 1.82
N PHE A 20 7.09 -8.45 1.17
CA PHE A 20 8.55 -8.43 1.25
C PHE A 20 9.14 -7.08 0.83
N TYR A 21 8.75 -6.55 -0.33
CA TYR A 21 9.29 -5.27 -0.80
C TYR A 21 8.86 -4.10 0.07
N ALA A 22 7.63 -4.09 0.58
CA ALA A 22 7.17 -3.06 1.50
C ALA A 22 7.96 -3.06 2.81
N ASN A 23 8.21 -4.25 3.39
CA ASN A 23 9.02 -4.38 4.60
C ASN A 23 10.47 -3.94 4.39
N GLN A 24 11.03 -4.09 3.18
CA GLN A 24 12.36 -3.54 2.87
C GLN A 24 12.38 -2.00 2.86
N MET A 25 11.22 -1.35 2.73
CA MET A 25 11.09 0.12 2.81
C MET A 25 10.73 0.61 4.22
N ALA A 26 10.56 -0.29 5.20
CA ALA A 26 10.14 0.03 6.57
C ALA A 26 11.04 1.04 7.29
N GLU A 27 12.33 1.09 6.94
CA GLU A 27 13.31 2.01 7.53
C GLU A 27 13.30 3.41 6.88
N LEU A 28 12.57 3.58 5.77
CA LEU A 28 12.47 4.84 5.05
C LEU A 28 11.24 5.62 5.50
N TYR A 29 11.41 6.94 5.63
CA TYR A 29 10.35 7.87 5.99
C TYR A 29 10.07 8.79 4.80
N PHE A 30 8.91 8.62 4.17
CA PHE A 30 8.44 9.47 3.08
C PHE A 30 7.47 10.56 3.53
N ASN A 31 6.85 10.37 4.70
CA ASN A 31 5.93 11.33 5.29
C ASN A 31 6.65 12.23 6.30
N THR A 32 6.18 13.46 6.39
CA THR A 32 6.43 14.38 7.49
C THR A 32 5.59 14.00 8.72
N GLY A 33 5.90 14.60 9.88
CA GLY A 33 5.12 14.36 11.10
C GLY A 33 3.65 14.79 10.97
N ASP A 34 3.36 15.86 10.23
CA ASP A 34 1.98 16.29 9.98
C ASP A 34 1.23 15.29 9.08
N GLU A 35 1.89 14.76 8.05
CA GLU A 35 1.31 13.71 7.20
C GLU A 35 1.10 12.40 7.97
N GLU A 36 1.99 12.05 8.91
CA GLU A 36 1.80 10.90 9.79
C GLU A 36 0.54 11.05 10.66
N ASN A 37 0.33 12.25 11.22
CA ASN A 37 -0.88 12.53 12.00
C ASN A 37 -2.16 12.43 11.15
N LEU A 38 -2.12 12.93 9.91
CA LEU A 38 -3.27 12.79 8.98
C LEU A 38 -3.56 11.32 8.66
N VAL A 39 -2.52 10.51 8.44
CA VAL A 39 -2.68 9.05 8.26
C VAL A 39 -3.37 8.43 9.47
N ASP A 40 -2.97 8.79 10.68
CA ASP A 40 -3.57 8.29 11.91
C ASP A 40 -5.05 8.68 12.04
N GLU A 41 -5.39 9.92 11.73
CA GLU A 41 -6.77 10.40 11.78
C GLU A 41 -7.66 9.62 10.81
N VAL A 42 -7.24 9.48 9.55
CA VAL A 42 -7.98 8.72 8.52
C VAL A 42 -8.10 7.26 8.92
N PHE A 43 -7.01 6.64 9.37
CA PHE A 43 -6.98 5.22 9.74
C PHE A 43 -7.90 4.93 10.93
N ASN A 44 -7.76 5.69 12.03
CA ASN A 44 -8.58 5.51 13.23
C ASN A 44 -10.06 5.80 12.96
N THR A 45 -10.35 6.80 12.13
CA THR A 45 -11.73 7.12 11.71
C THR A 45 -12.36 5.95 10.95
N ALA A 46 -11.63 5.35 10.02
CA ALA A 46 -12.10 4.18 9.29
C ALA A 46 -12.33 2.98 10.22
N LEU A 47 -11.44 2.74 11.20
CA LEU A 47 -11.59 1.63 12.13
C LEU A 47 -12.74 1.79 13.13
N ASN A 48 -13.30 2.99 13.31
CA ASN A 48 -14.41 3.20 14.25
C ASN A 48 -15.67 2.38 13.94
N VAL A 49 -15.82 1.91 12.70
CA VAL A 49 -16.94 1.04 12.29
C VAL A 49 -16.77 -0.41 12.74
N LEU A 50 -15.58 -0.81 13.16
CA LEU A 50 -15.26 -2.17 13.58
C LEU A 50 -15.44 -2.37 15.09
N SER A 51 -15.65 -3.62 15.49
CA SER A 51 -15.62 -4.04 16.89
C SER A 51 -14.22 -3.91 17.49
N ASP A 52 -14.11 -3.81 18.82
CA ASP A 52 -12.80 -3.74 19.49
C ASP A 52 -11.95 -5.01 19.27
N GLU A 53 -12.60 -6.16 19.11
CA GLU A 53 -11.92 -7.43 18.82
C GLU A 53 -11.30 -7.41 17.42
N ASP A 54 -12.05 -6.95 16.41
CA ASP A 54 -11.55 -6.86 15.04
C ASP A 54 -10.37 -5.87 14.92
N ARG A 55 -10.40 -4.76 15.68
CA ARG A 55 -9.32 -3.76 15.69
C ARG A 55 -7.98 -4.31 16.18
N GLN A 56 -7.98 -5.41 16.92
CA GLN A 56 -6.77 -6.06 17.45
C GLN A 56 -6.11 -7.03 16.45
N LEU A 57 -6.67 -7.20 15.25
CA LEU A 57 -6.07 -8.08 14.26
C LEU A 57 -4.66 -7.58 13.82
N PRO A 58 -3.63 -8.45 13.78
CA PRO A 58 -2.25 -8.04 13.48
C PRO A 58 -2.03 -7.34 12.14
N GLN A 59 -2.93 -7.52 11.17
CA GLN A 59 -2.84 -6.85 9.88
C GLN A 59 -3.03 -5.33 10.00
N PHE A 60 -3.77 -4.84 10.99
CA PHE A 60 -3.96 -3.40 11.22
C PHE A 60 -2.68 -2.74 11.71
N GLU A 61 -2.01 -3.33 12.70
CA GLU A 61 -0.76 -2.82 13.25
C GLU A 61 0.33 -2.74 12.18
N ASN A 62 0.53 -3.84 11.45
CA ASN A 62 1.54 -3.90 10.39
C ASN A 62 1.25 -2.91 9.25
N MET A 63 -0.01 -2.76 8.85
CA MET A 63 -0.38 -1.81 7.81
C MET A 63 -0.19 -0.37 8.28
N LEU A 64 -0.67 -0.02 9.48
CA LEU A 64 -0.54 1.32 10.03
C LEU A 64 0.94 1.75 10.12
N PHE A 65 1.81 0.84 10.56
CA PHE A 65 3.26 1.06 10.60
C PHE A 65 3.83 1.49 9.23
N LEU A 66 3.41 0.85 8.14
CA LEU A 66 3.86 1.18 6.79
C LEU A 66 3.25 2.50 6.28
N LEU A 67 1.94 2.67 6.52
CA LEU A 67 1.17 3.83 6.05
C LEU A 67 1.68 5.13 6.65
N ARG A 68 2.00 5.13 7.96
CA ARG A 68 2.60 6.29 8.65
C ARG A 68 3.86 6.80 7.97
N ARG A 69 4.67 5.89 7.43
CA ARG A 69 5.92 6.20 6.72
C ARG A 69 5.72 6.58 5.27
N GLY A 70 4.48 6.57 4.76
CA GLY A 70 4.16 6.87 3.37
C GLY A 70 4.38 5.68 2.43
N SER A 71 4.33 4.45 2.95
CA SER A 71 4.36 3.22 2.15
C SER A 71 3.10 2.39 2.38
N GLY A 72 2.69 1.59 1.40
CA GLY A 72 1.47 0.78 1.53
C GLY A 72 1.48 -0.50 0.72
N ILE A 73 0.58 -1.42 1.04
CA ILE A 73 0.43 -2.69 0.33
C ILE A 73 -1.01 -2.86 -0.14
N HIS A 74 -1.20 -3.31 -1.38
CA HIS A 74 -2.52 -3.60 -1.92
C HIS A 74 -2.58 -4.97 -2.61
N HIS A 75 -3.30 -5.90 -1.99
CA HIS A 75 -3.70 -7.15 -2.63
C HIS A 75 -4.87 -7.81 -1.92
N GLY A 76 -5.54 -8.77 -2.59
CA GLY A 76 -6.64 -9.57 -2.02
C GLY A 76 -6.22 -10.58 -0.94
N GLY A 77 -5.21 -10.26 -0.13
CA GLY A 77 -4.88 -10.94 1.12
C GLY A 77 -5.21 -10.08 2.34
N PHE A 78 -5.34 -8.75 2.13
CA PHE A 78 -5.77 -7.81 3.14
C PHE A 78 -7.29 -7.69 3.18
N LEU A 79 -7.79 -7.34 4.37
CA LEU A 79 -9.21 -7.05 4.61
C LEU A 79 -9.72 -5.92 3.68
N PRO A 80 -11.01 -5.95 3.28
CA PRO A 80 -11.61 -4.90 2.45
C PRO A 80 -11.32 -3.48 2.96
N ILE A 81 -11.55 -3.25 4.26
CA ILE A 81 -11.33 -1.95 4.91
C ILE A 81 -9.88 -1.46 4.80
N LEU A 82 -8.88 -2.35 4.93
CA LEU A 82 -7.47 -1.98 4.79
C LEU A 82 -7.12 -1.58 3.35
N LYS A 83 -7.74 -2.24 2.37
CA LYS A 83 -7.56 -1.86 0.96
C LYS A 83 -8.19 -0.50 0.68
N GLU A 84 -9.38 -0.24 1.20
CA GLU A 84 -10.07 1.06 1.05
C GLU A 84 -9.29 2.20 1.70
N ILE A 85 -8.76 1.99 2.92
CA ILE A 85 -7.88 2.97 3.59
C ILE A 85 -6.62 3.22 2.75
N THR A 86 -5.98 2.17 2.26
CA THR A 86 -4.78 2.28 1.40
C THR A 86 -5.09 3.05 0.12
N GLU A 87 -6.25 2.80 -0.50
CA GLU A 87 -6.71 3.52 -1.69
C GLU A 87 -6.96 5.01 -1.40
N SER A 88 -7.65 5.34 -0.30
CA SER A 88 -7.89 6.74 0.11
C SER A 88 -6.58 7.50 0.34
N LEU A 89 -5.69 6.94 1.17
CA LEU A 89 -4.41 7.56 1.50
C LEU A 89 -3.49 7.69 0.28
N PHE A 90 -3.56 6.76 -0.69
CA PHE A 90 -2.84 6.91 -1.96
C PHE A 90 -3.43 8.04 -2.80
N GLY A 91 -4.76 8.16 -2.88
CA GLY A 91 -5.45 9.24 -3.60
C GLY A 91 -5.18 10.62 -3.01
N GLU A 92 -5.01 10.71 -1.69
CA GLU A 92 -4.67 11.94 -0.96
C GLU A 92 -3.16 12.28 -1.02
N GLY A 93 -2.34 11.42 -1.64
CA GLY A 93 -0.90 11.63 -1.74
C GLY A 93 -0.12 11.32 -0.46
N LEU A 94 -0.76 10.69 0.53
CA LEU A 94 -0.14 10.28 1.79
C LEU A 94 0.68 8.98 1.65
N ILE A 95 0.48 8.21 0.57
CA ILE A 95 1.33 7.07 0.20
C ILE A 95 2.20 7.40 -1.01
N LYS A 96 3.52 7.36 -0.83
CA LYS A 96 4.54 7.69 -1.83
C LYS A 96 5.06 6.44 -2.54
N ALA A 97 5.03 5.29 -1.87
CA ALA A 97 5.43 4.00 -2.43
C ALA A 97 4.36 2.94 -2.16
N LEU A 98 3.70 2.46 -3.21
CA LEU A 98 2.65 1.45 -3.11
C LEU A 98 3.10 0.13 -3.73
N PHE A 99 2.93 -0.97 -3.01
CA PHE A 99 3.24 -2.32 -3.49
C PHE A 99 1.95 -3.09 -3.78
N ALA A 100 1.67 -3.32 -5.07
CA ALA A 100 0.36 -3.78 -5.50
C ALA A 100 0.40 -5.01 -6.40
N LYS A 101 -0.69 -5.77 -6.37
CA LYS A 101 -1.00 -6.79 -7.39
C LYS A 101 -1.65 -6.12 -8.61
N GLU A 102 -1.58 -6.80 -9.76
CA GLU A 102 -2.22 -6.39 -11.02
C GLU A 102 -3.69 -5.97 -10.89
N THR A 103 -4.45 -6.60 -9.99
CA THR A 103 -5.86 -6.28 -9.75
C THR A 103 -6.10 -4.84 -9.30
N PHE A 104 -5.10 -4.20 -8.69
CA PHE A 104 -5.17 -2.79 -8.33
C PHE A 104 -5.39 -1.91 -9.57
N ALA A 105 -4.67 -2.19 -10.67
CA ALA A 105 -4.76 -1.41 -11.90
C ALA A 105 -6.16 -1.41 -12.54
N MET A 106 -6.98 -2.44 -12.29
CA MET A 106 -8.33 -2.53 -12.84
C MET A 106 -9.36 -1.66 -12.12
N GLY A 107 -9.05 -1.16 -10.92
CA GLY A 107 -9.95 -0.35 -10.09
C GLY A 107 -9.52 1.10 -9.89
N LEU A 108 -8.45 1.55 -10.53
CA LEU A 108 -7.86 2.86 -10.29
C LEU A 108 -8.54 3.98 -11.08
N ASN A 109 -9.00 5.01 -10.35
CA ASN A 109 -9.15 6.38 -10.85
C ASN A 109 -7.97 7.29 -10.39
N MET A 110 -6.85 6.69 -9.92
CA MET A 110 -5.73 7.42 -9.34
C MET A 110 -4.49 7.32 -10.22
N SER A 111 -3.79 8.45 -10.42
CA SER A 111 -2.58 8.52 -11.25
C SER A 111 -1.31 8.41 -10.41
N ALA A 112 -0.40 7.51 -10.79
CA ALA A 112 0.96 7.50 -10.26
C ALA A 112 1.93 8.19 -11.21
N ARG A 113 2.98 8.82 -10.68
CA ARG A 113 4.06 9.39 -11.50
C ARG A 113 4.93 8.31 -12.11
N THR A 114 5.16 7.24 -11.34
CA THR A 114 6.05 6.14 -11.74
C THR A 114 5.36 4.81 -11.54
N VAL A 115 5.56 3.90 -12.50
CA VAL A 115 5.14 2.51 -12.40
C VAL A 115 6.37 1.62 -12.56
N LEU A 116 6.60 0.75 -11.59
CA LEU A 116 7.69 -0.21 -11.58
C LEU A 116 7.12 -1.63 -11.69
N PHE A 117 7.64 -2.41 -12.65
CA PHE A 117 7.31 -3.84 -12.76
C PHE A 117 8.48 -4.66 -12.23
N THR A 118 8.22 -5.51 -11.23
CA THR A 118 9.28 -6.36 -10.65
C THR A 118 9.64 -7.55 -11.54
N ALA A 119 8.75 -7.91 -12.47
CA ALA A 119 8.97 -8.96 -13.45
C ALA A 119 8.15 -8.66 -14.73
N PRO A 120 8.68 -9.00 -15.91
CA PRO A 120 7.95 -8.85 -17.16
C PRO A 120 6.99 -10.02 -17.46
N ARG A 121 7.08 -11.13 -16.72
CA ARG A 121 6.33 -12.38 -16.98
C ARG A 121 5.64 -12.89 -15.71
N LYS A 122 4.46 -13.50 -15.88
CA LYS A 122 3.62 -14.05 -14.82
C LYS A 122 3.33 -15.52 -15.08
N PHE A 123 3.35 -16.33 -14.02
CA PHE A 123 2.86 -17.70 -14.10
C PHE A 123 1.33 -17.72 -14.15
N ASN A 124 0.76 -18.36 -15.17
CA ASN A 124 -0.70 -18.45 -15.38
C ASN A 124 -1.32 -19.76 -14.84
N GLY A 125 -0.54 -20.61 -14.15
CA GLY A 125 -0.94 -21.95 -13.74
C GLY A 125 -0.36 -23.08 -14.62
N LYS A 126 0.19 -22.75 -15.79
CA LYS A 126 0.82 -23.69 -16.73
C LYS A 126 2.23 -23.28 -17.10
N ASP A 127 2.39 -22.03 -17.52
CA ASP A 127 3.64 -21.48 -18.02
C ASP A 127 3.81 -20.01 -17.59
N PHE A 128 5.05 -19.53 -17.66
CA PHE A 128 5.34 -18.11 -17.52
C PHE A 128 5.09 -17.43 -18.86
N ARG A 129 4.24 -16.41 -18.87
CA ARG A 129 3.99 -15.57 -20.04
C ARG A 129 4.22 -14.12 -19.71
#